data_AF-A0A6G3QL10-F1
#
_entry.id   AF-A0A6G3QL10-F1
#
_cell.length_a   1.000
_cell.length_b   1.000
_cell.length_c   1.000
_cell.angle_alpha   90.00
_cell.angle_beta   90.00
_cell.angle_gamma   90.00
#
_symmetry.space_group_name_H-M   'P 1'
#
loop_
_entity.id
_entity.type
_entity.pdbx_description
1 polymer ?
#
loop_
_entity_poly.entity_id
_entity_poly.type
_entity_poly.pdbx_seq_one_letter_code
_entity_poly.pdbx_strand_id
1 'polypeptide(L)' 'MFTPAEQTALAAHAAALGLSVNEYIRQTVADRALSWHREQDAFRAIAQRLGCTVDDLLQRGSLSDD' A
#
# COMPACT_ATOMS: atom_id res chain seq x y z
N MET A 1 10.24 5.62 -15.57
CA MET A 1 11.62 6.09 -15.31
C MET A 1 11.49 7.29 -14.40
N PHE A 2 12.23 7.35 -13.29
CA PHE A 2 12.14 8.46 -12.34
C PHE A 2 12.71 9.74 -12.95
N THR A 3 12.07 10.87 -12.67
CA THR A 3 12.59 12.20 -12.94
C THR A 3 13.88 12.45 -12.13
N PRO A 4 14.73 13.42 -12.52
CA PRO A 4 15.95 13.74 -11.76
C PRO A 4 15.68 14.13 -10.30
N ALA A 5 14.57 14.84 -10.05
CA ALA A 5 14.16 15.21 -8.70
C ALA A 5 13.80 13.97 -7.86
N GLU A 6 13.04 13.04 -8.43
CA GLU A 6 12.69 11.77 -7.77
C GLU A 6 13.94 10.91 -7.52
N GLN A 7 14.87 10.85 -8.46
CA GLN A 7 16.15 10.13 -8.26
C GLN A 7 16.96 10.72 -7.11
N THR A 8 16.99 12.05 -6.99
CA THR A 8 17.68 12.75 -5.91
C THR A 8 17.04 12.45 -4.55
N ALA A 9 15.71 12.50 -4.47
CA ALA A 9 14.97 12.17 -3.26
C ALA A 9 15.18 10.70 -2.84
N LEU A 10 15.14 9.77 -3.81
CA LEU A 10 15.40 8.35 -3.58
C LEU A 10 16.83 8.11 -3.06
N ALA A 11 17.83 8.76 -3.67
CA ALA A 11 19.22 8.64 -3.23
C ALA A 11 19.43 9.19 -1.81
N ALA A 12 18.83 10.33 -1.49
CA ALA A 12 18.91 10.92 -0.15
C ALA A 12 18.28 10.01 0.91
N HIS A 13 17.09 9.46 0.63
CA HIS A 13 16.41 8.55 1.55
C HIS A 13 17.16 7.22 1.72
N ALA A 14 17.63 6.61 0.62
CA ALA A 14 18.41 5.39 0.68
C ALA A 14 19.71 5.60 1.50
N ALA A 15 20.41 6.71 1.28
CA ALA A 15 21.62 7.06 2.03
C ALA A 15 21.35 7.27 3.53
N ALA A 16 20.25 7.92 3.89
CA ALA A 16 19.85 8.10 5.30
C ALA A 16 19.59 6.77 6.02
N LEU A 17 19.23 5.72 5.27
CA LEU A 17 19.00 4.36 5.77
C LEU A 17 20.24 3.46 5.63
N GLY A 18 21.34 3.97 5.07
CA GLY A 18 22.55 3.18 4.80
C GLY A 18 22.38 2.12 3.70
N LEU A 19 21.40 2.29 2.81
CA LEU A 19 21.05 1.35 1.76
C LEU A 19 21.51 1.83 0.39
N SER A 20 21.72 0.89 -0.53
CA SER A 20 21.76 1.24 -1.95
C SER A 20 20.36 1.63 -2.44
N VAL A 21 20.27 2.51 -3.45
CA VAL A 21 18.98 2.92 -4.04
C VAL A 21 18.15 1.73 -4.52
N ASN A 22 18.80 0.73 -5.14
CA ASN A 22 18.11 -0.47 -5.61
C ASN A 22 17.57 -1.34 -4.46
N GLU A 23 18.32 -1.43 -3.36
CA GLU A 23 17.85 -2.15 -2.16
C GLU A 23 16.70 -1.43 -1.50
N TYR A 24 16.80 -0.12 -1.32
CA TYR A 24 15.71 0.72 -0.83
C TYR A 24 14.43 0.55 -1.66
N ILE A 25 14.53 0.57 -2.99
CA ILE A 25 13.38 0.37 -3.89
C ILE A 25 12.78 -1.03 -3.68
N ARG A 26 13.61 -2.09 -3.65
CA ARG A 26 13.11 -3.46 -3.44
C ARG A 26 12.37 -3.61 -2.11
N GLN A 27 12.94 -3.10 -1.03
CA GLN A 27 12.31 -3.15 0.29
C GLN A 27 11.00 -2.36 0.29
N THR A 28 11.01 -1.12 -0.21
CA THR A 28 9.82 -0.26 -0.27
C THR A 28 8.69 -0.91 -1.09
N VAL A 29 9.01 -1.54 -2.22
CA VAL A 29 8.03 -2.23 -3.06
C VAL A 29 7.47 -3.46 -2.33
N ALA A 30 8.32 -4.25 -1.69
CA ALA A 30 7.89 -5.42 -0.91
C ALA A 30 6.97 -5.02 0.25
N ASP A 31 7.34 -3.99 1.00
CA ASP A 31 6.55 -3.47 2.11
C ASP A 31 5.21 -2.92 1.63
N ARG A 32 5.20 -2.17 0.52
CA ARG A 32 3.96 -1.64 -0.06
C ARG A 32 3.03 -2.75 -0.54
N ALA A 33 3.58 -3.79 -1.18
CA ALA A 33 2.80 -4.95 -1.61
C ALA A 33 2.19 -5.70 -0.42
N LEU A 34 2.94 -5.88 0.67
CA LEU A 34 2.46 -6.52 1.88
C LEU A 34 1.38 -5.68 2.59
N SER A 35 1.59 -4.36 2.71
CA SER A 35 0.58 -3.44 3.26
C SER A 35 -0.72 -3.52 2.47
N TRP A 36 -0.62 -3.47 1.14
CA TRP A 36 -1.77 -3.56 0.26
C TRP A 36 -2.52 -4.88 0.42
N HIS A 37 -1.81 -6.00 0.55
CA HIS A 37 -2.45 -7.30 0.79
C HIS A 37 -3.22 -7.33 2.12
N ARG A 38 -2.63 -6.79 3.20
CA ARG A 38 -3.28 -6.69 4.51
C ARG A 38 -4.52 -5.79 4.48
N GLU A 39 -4.43 -4.66 3.78
CA GLU A 39 -5.56 -3.74 3.59
C GLU A 39 -6.72 -4.45 2.85
N GLN A 40 -6.42 -5.24 1.81
CA GLN A 40 -7.44 -6.03 1.11
C GLN A 40 -8.10 -7.08 2.01
N ASP A 41 -7.31 -7.81 2.80
CA ASP A 41 -7.85 -8.83 3.70
C ASP A 41 -8.71 -8.23 4.80
N ALA A 42 -8.31 -7.08 5.34
CA ALA A 42 -9.13 -6.33 6.29
C ALA A 42 -10.47 -5.91 5.67
N PHE A 43 -10.45 -5.41 4.43
CA PHE A 43 -11.66 -5.01 3.72
C PHE A 43 -12.59 -6.21 3.46
N ARG A 44 -12.03 -7.36 3.08
CA ARG A 44 -12.80 -8.62 2.92
C ARG A 44 -13.41 -9.10 4.22
N ALA A 45 -12.67 -9.01 5.33
CA ALA A 45 -13.18 -9.40 6.64
C ALA A 45 -14.36 -8.51 7.08
N ILE A 46 -14.30 -7.21 6.77
CA ILE A 46 -15.42 -6.29 7.01
C ILE A 46 -16.63 -6.69 6.16
N ALA A 47 -16.46 -6.93 4.86
CA ALA A 47 -17.55 -7.36 3.98
C ALA A 47 -18.23 -8.65 4.49
N GLN A 48 -17.43 -9.65 4.87
CA GLN A 48 -17.93 -10.90 5.45
C GLN A 48 -18.73 -10.68 6.72
N ARG A 49 -18.26 -9.81 7.62
CA ARG A 49 -18.96 -9.48 8.86
C ARG A 49 -20.31 -8.81 8.61
N LEU A 50 -20.40 -7.99 7.57
CA LEU A 50 -21.62 -7.30 7.14
C LEU A 50 -22.54 -8.19 6.28
N GLY A 51 -22.14 -9.43 6.00
CA GLY A 51 -22.90 -10.36 5.16
C GLY A 51 -22.98 -9.93 3.70
N CYS A 52 -22.07 -9.09 3.23
CA CYS A 52 -22.03 -8.57 1.86
C CYS A 52 -20.69 -8.85 1.17
N THR A 53 -20.59 -8.48 -0.11
CA THR A 53 -19.35 -8.58 -0.87
C THR A 53 -18.52 -7.29 -0.77
N VAL A 54 -17.24 -7.40 -1.12
CA VAL A 54 -16.34 -6.23 -1.24
C VAL A 54 -16.88 -5.23 -2.26
N ASP A 55 -17.48 -5.70 -3.36
CA ASP A 55 -18.06 -4.82 -4.38
C ASP A 55 -19.27 -4.04 -3.84
N ASP A 56 -20.08 -4.67 -2.99
CA ASP A 56 -21.21 -4.00 -2.33
C ASP A 56 -20.73 -2.86 -1.42
N LEU A 57 -19.62 -3.07 -0.70
CA LEU A 57 -19.00 -2.03 0.12
C LEU A 57 -18.44 -0.88 -0.72
N LEU A 58 -17.78 -1.20 -1.83
CA LEU A 58 -17.24 -0.20 -2.75
C LEU A 58 -18.36 0.64 -3.39
N GLN A 59 -19.50 0.00 -3.72
CA GLN A 59 -20.67 0.70 -4.24
C GLN A 59 -21.37 1.57 -3.19
N ARG A 60 -21.47 1.12 -1.92
CA ARG A 60 -22.04 1.93 -0.83
C ARG A 60 -21.18 3.15 -0.49
N GLY A 61 -19.89 3.12 -0.80
CA GLY A 61 -18.97 4.25 -0.56
C GLY A 61 -18.75 4.57 0.93
N SER A 62 -19.27 3.75 1.84
CA SER A 62 -19.09 3.86 3.28
C SER A 62 -19.16 2.48 3.92
N LEU A 63 -18.43 2.30 5.02
CA LEU A 63 -18.37 1.06 5.81
C LEU A 63 -19.39 1.04 6.96
N SER A 64 -20.34 1.98 6.98
CA SER A 64 -21.30 2.13 8.07
C SER A 64 -22.41 1.10 7.98
N ASP A 65 -22.75 0.53 9.15
CA ASP A 65 -23.71 -0.56 9.36
C ASP A 65 -25.17 -0.06 9.52
N ASP A 66 -25.47 1.15 9.05
CA ASP A 66 -26.81 1.77 9.15
C ASP A 66 -27.69 1.48 7.92
#